data_AF-A0A7C0TZM2-F1
#
_entry.id   AF-A0A7C0TZM2-F1
#
_cell.length_a   1.000
_cell.length_b   1.000
_cell.length_c   1.000
_cell.angle_alpha   90.00
_cell.angle_beta   90.00
_cell.angle_gamma   90.00
#
_symmetry.space_group_name_H-M   'P 1'
#
loop_
_entity.id
_entity.type
_entity.pdbx_description
1 polymer ?
#
loop_
_entity_poly.entity_id
_entity_poly.type
_entity_poly.pdbx_seq_one_letter_code
_entity_poly.pdbx_strand_id
1 'polypeptide(L)'
;LIKGKNDSEVYFALLMREWDLMKDVAHALRSLEEALWKALEKSDKEYPSPYSSLNAVFSDGEKLYAYNRYPTEKEIISLKSLCYGDDPYYEMTFLPRDDMLIVASEKLWKSSEWRKLSNGELLTAWIEDAKIRYQVERV
;
A
#
# COMPACT_ATOMS: atom_id res chain seq x y z
N LEU A 1 21.29 -1.97 -4.44
CA LEU A 1 20.08 -2.32 -3.66
C LEU A 1 19.42 -3.59 -4.20
N ILE A 2 19.24 -3.74 -5.51
CA ILE A 2 18.57 -4.92 -6.10
C ILE A 2 19.54 -6.11 -6.22
N LYS A 3 19.13 -7.28 -5.72
CA LYS A 3 19.86 -8.55 -5.80
C LYS A 3 19.02 -9.67 -6.43
N GLY A 4 17.69 -9.58 -6.39
CA GLY A 4 16.75 -10.54 -6.95
C GLY A 4 16.20 -10.15 -8.33
N LYS A 5 15.15 -10.86 -8.74
CA LYS A 5 14.45 -10.69 -10.02
C LYS A 5 12.94 -10.40 -9.86
N ASN A 6 12.51 -10.00 -8.67
CA ASN A 6 11.10 -9.69 -8.40
C ASN A 6 10.82 -8.19 -8.57
N ASP A 7 9.59 -7.89 -8.97
CA ASP A 7 9.07 -6.53 -9.13
C ASP A 7 9.01 -5.76 -7.80
N SER A 8 8.74 -6.44 -6.69
CA SER A 8 8.64 -5.84 -5.36
C SER A 8 9.95 -5.20 -4.88
N GLU A 9 11.10 -5.79 -5.22
CA GLU A 9 12.43 -5.27 -4.88
C GLU A 9 12.82 -4.11 -5.77
N VAL A 10 12.41 -4.13 -7.05
CA VAL A 10 12.56 -2.99 -7.96
C VAL A 10 11.70 -1.83 -7.46
N TYR A 11 10.44 -2.09 -7.11
CA TYR A 11 9.53 -1.11 -6.52
C TYR A 11 10.12 -0.51 -5.24
N PHE A 12 10.59 -1.35 -4.31
CA PHE A 12 11.21 -0.91 -3.07
C PHE A 12 12.45 -0.04 -3.32
N ALA A 13 13.34 -0.45 -4.23
CA ALA A 13 14.53 0.33 -4.55
C ALA A 13 14.20 1.70 -5.16
N LEU A 14 13.17 1.78 -6.01
CA LEU A 14 12.69 3.03 -6.57
C LEU A 14 12.02 3.92 -5.51
N LEU A 15 11.20 3.33 -4.62
CA LEU A 15 10.60 4.05 -3.50
C LEU A 15 11.67 4.64 -2.58
N MET A 16 12.73 3.89 -2.27
CA MET A 16 13.85 4.41 -1.47
C MET A 16 14.56 5.57 -2.13
N ARG A 17 14.72 5.54 -3.46
CA ARG A 17 15.28 6.66 -4.21
C ARG A 17 14.38 7.90 -4.09
N GLU A 18 13.08 7.75 -4.36
CA GLU A 18 12.15 8.90 -4.32
C GLU A 18 12.01 9.44 -2.89
N TRP A 19 11.98 8.59 -1.88
CA TRP A 19 11.89 9.01 -0.49
C TRP A 19 13.15 9.74 -0.03
N ASP A 20 14.34 9.29 -0.44
CA ASP A 20 15.57 10.02 -0.15
C ASP A 20 15.57 11.43 -0.78
N LEU A 21 14.96 11.61 -1.96
CA LEU A 21 14.85 12.91 -2.62
C LEU A 21 13.80 13.82 -1.98
N MET A 22 12.60 13.29 -1.71
CA MET A 22 11.44 14.09 -1.28
C MET A 22 11.40 14.31 0.24
N LYS A 23 12.05 13.44 1.02
CA LYS A 23 11.99 13.39 2.49
C LYS A 23 10.58 13.24 3.08
N ASP A 24 9.62 12.86 2.25
CA ASP A 24 8.23 12.63 2.61
C ASP A 24 7.68 11.42 1.84
N VAL A 25 7.05 10.48 2.55
CA VAL A 25 6.60 9.19 1.98
C VAL A 25 5.47 9.38 1.00
N ALA A 26 4.50 10.25 1.32
CA ALA A 26 3.35 10.48 0.45
C ALA A 26 3.80 11.10 -0.88
N HIS A 27 4.69 12.11 -0.85
CA HIS A 27 5.27 12.68 -2.06
C HIS A 27 6.14 11.69 -2.83
N ALA A 28 6.90 10.84 -2.13
CA ALA A 28 7.71 9.80 -2.77
C ALA A 28 6.86 8.77 -3.51
N LEU A 29 5.74 8.33 -2.92
CA LEU A 29 4.79 7.41 -3.56
C LEU A 29 4.14 8.04 -4.81
N ARG A 30 3.70 9.30 -4.73
CA ARG A 30 3.17 10.05 -5.90
C ARG A 30 4.22 10.14 -7.01
N SER A 31 5.45 10.52 -6.66
CA SER A 31 6.53 10.67 -7.63
C SER A 31 6.92 9.34 -8.28
N LEU A 32 6.96 8.26 -7.49
CA LEU A 32 7.18 6.91 -8.00
C LEU A 32 6.07 6.48 -8.97
N GLU A 33 4.81 6.73 -8.63
CA GLU A 33 3.68 6.43 -9.51
C GLU A 33 3.78 7.19 -10.84
N GLU A 34 4.07 8.49 -10.83
CA GLU A 34 4.31 9.26 -12.05
C GLU A 34 5.47 8.68 -12.89
N ALA A 35 6.56 8.27 -12.24
CA ALA A 35 7.71 7.68 -12.92
C ALA A 35 7.35 6.35 -13.59
N LEU A 36 6.52 5.53 -12.95
CA LEU A 36 6.07 4.26 -13.48
C LEU A 36 5.06 4.44 -14.63
N TRP A 37 4.18 5.42 -14.56
CA TRP A 37 3.33 5.81 -15.70
C TRP A 37 4.16 6.26 -16.90
N LYS A 38 5.12 7.16 -16.69
CA LYS A 38 6.04 7.61 -17.76
C LYS A 38 6.86 6.45 -18.35
N ALA A 39 7.21 5.45 -17.54
CA ALA A 39 7.91 4.26 -18.00
C ALA A 39 7.00 3.36 -18.86
N LEU A 40 5.74 3.19 -18.45
CA LEU A 40 4.74 2.44 -19.21
C LEU A 40 4.42 3.12 -20.55
N GLU A 41 4.21 4.45 -20.56
CA GLU A 41 3.96 5.24 -21.78
C GLU A 41 5.11 5.15 -22.80
N LYS A 42 6.35 5.04 -22.31
CA LYS A 42 7.55 4.89 -23.14
C LYS A 42 7.82 3.44 -23.55
N SER A 43 7.07 2.50 -23.00
CA SER A 43 7.20 1.09 -23.35
C SER A 43 6.28 0.75 -24.51
N ASP A 44 6.64 -0.24 -25.32
CA ASP A 44 5.76 -0.78 -26.36
C ASP A 44 4.68 -1.72 -25.79
N LYS A 45 4.24 -1.49 -24.54
CA LYS A 45 3.29 -2.35 -23.83
C LYS A 45 1.95 -1.66 -23.67
N GLU A 46 0.89 -2.35 -24.04
CA GLU A 46 -0.49 -1.89 -23.91
C GLU A 46 -1.12 -2.36 -22.58
N TYR A 47 -0.47 -2.05 -21.45
CA TYR A 47 -1.07 -2.29 -20.14
C TYR A 47 -1.94 -1.09 -19.72
N PRO A 48 -3.10 -1.31 -19.08
CA PRO A 48 -3.98 -0.23 -18.64
C PRO A 48 -3.46 0.50 -17.40
N SER A 49 -2.46 -0.06 -16.70
CA SER A 49 -1.89 0.45 -15.46
C SER A 49 -0.48 -0.10 -15.26
N PRO A 50 0.44 0.66 -14.62
CA PRO A 50 1.77 0.17 -14.26
C PRO A 50 1.76 -0.85 -13.12
N TYR A 51 0.60 -1.07 -12.48
CA TYR A 51 0.40 -2.06 -11.42
C TYR A 51 -0.82 -2.94 -11.73
N SER A 52 -0.78 -4.22 -11.35
CA SER A 52 -1.97 -5.08 -11.27
C SER A 52 -2.65 -4.95 -9.91
N SER A 53 -1.84 -4.81 -8.85
CA SER A 53 -2.20 -4.55 -7.47
C SER A 53 -0.89 -4.28 -6.74
N LEU A 54 -0.93 -3.44 -5.71
CA LEU A 54 0.18 -3.15 -4.83
C LEU A 54 -0.35 -3.06 -3.40
N ASN A 55 0.09 -4.02 -2.59
CA ASN A 55 -0.11 -4.05 -1.16
C ASN A 55 1.27 -3.97 -0.52
N ALA A 56 1.65 -2.80 -0.03
CA ALA A 56 2.97 -2.57 0.53
C ALA A 56 2.86 -2.30 2.03
N VAL A 57 3.67 -3.00 2.83
CA VAL A 57 3.89 -2.71 4.25
C VAL A 57 5.38 -2.57 4.46
N PHE A 58 5.81 -1.45 5.02
CA PHE A 58 7.22 -1.12 5.21
C PHE A 58 7.42 -0.21 6.41
N SER A 59 8.67 -0.03 6.84
CA SER A 59 9.02 0.78 8.01
C SER A 59 10.39 1.41 7.83
N ASP A 60 10.58 2.59 8.42
CA ASP A 60 11.88 3.25 8.61
C ASP A 60 12.52 2.92 9.98
N GLY A 61 11.86 2.10 10.80
CA GLY A 61 12.26 1.78 12.17
C GLY A 61 11.59 2.63 13.25
N GLU A 62 10.98 3.77 12.89
CA GLU A 62 10.22 4.62 13.82
C GLU A 62 8.72 4.58 13.55
N LYS A 63 8.35 4.51 12.27
CA LYS A 63 6.97 4.50 11.79
C LYS A 63 6.70 3.25 10.96
N LEU A 64 5.45 2.80 10.98
CA LEU A 64 4.93 1.76 10.10
C LEU A 64 4.11 2.43 9.00
N TYR A 65 4.33 1.99 7.76
CA TYR A 65 3.61 2.46 6.59
C TYR A 65 2.89 1.29 5.95
N ALA A 66 1.64 1.50 5.56
CA ALA A 66 0.90 0.58 4.71
C ALA A 66 0.23 1.34 3.58
N TYR A 67 0.44 0.89 2.35
CA TYR A 67 -0.08 1.54 1.15
C TYR A 67 -0.80 0.53 0.27
N ASN A 68 -2.01 0.87 -0.14
CA ASN A 68 -2.81 0.06 -1.04
C ASN A 68 -3.06 0.79 -2.37
N ARG A 69 -2.76 0.12 -3.48
CA ARG A 69 -2.99 0.64 -4.83
C ARG A 69 -3.46 -0.47 -5.75
N TYR A 70 -4.48 -0.18 -6.55
CA TYR A 70 -4.99 -1.07 -7.59
C TYR A 70 -5.59 -0.25 -8.73
N PRO A 71 -5.74 -0.80 -9.96
CA PRO A 71 -6.07 0.02 -11.12
C PRO A 71 -7.43 0.69 -11.02
N THR A 72 -8.49 -0.07 -10.74
CA THR A 72 -9.85 0.48 -10.58
C THR A 72 -10.66 -0.32 -9.57
N GLU A 73 -11.62 0.33 -8.89
CA GLU A 73 -12.58 -0.38 -8.03
C GLU A 73 -13.42 -1.39 -8.81
N LYS A 74 -13.78 -1.05 -10.06
CA LYS A 74 -14.57 -1.89 -10.94
C LYS A 74 -13.89 -3.23 -11.24
N GLU A 75 -12.57 -3.24 -11.36
CA GLU A 75 -11.81 -4.48 -11.62
C GLU A 75 -11.74 -5.40 -10.40
N ILE A 76 -11.77 -4.84 -9.19
CA ILE A 76 -11.57 -5.63 -7.97
C ILE A 76 -12.87 -6.03 -7.28
N ILE A 77 -13.98 -5.32 -7.51
CA ILE A 77 -15.24 -5.55 -6.79
C ILE A 77 -15.86 -6.94 -7.07
N SER A 78 -15.53 -7.54 -8.21
CA SER A 78 -15.94 -8.89 -8.58
C SER A 78 -15.03 -9.97 -8.00
N LEU A 79 -13.82 -9.60 -7.53
CA LEU A 79 -12.84 -10.49 -6.93
C LEU A 79 -13.11 -10.58 -5.44
N LYS A 80 -13.20 -11.80 -4.92
CA LYS A 80 -13.52 -12.04 -3.51
C LYS A 80 -12.25 -12.36 -2.72
N SER A 81 -12.15 -11.76 -1.54
CA SER A 81 -11.19 -12.12 -0.48
C SER A 81 -11.15 -13.64 -0.24
N LEU A 82 -9.97 -14.17 0.11
CA LEU A 82 -9.75 -15.61 0.25
C LEU A 82 -10.29 -16.14 1.57
N CYS A 83 -10.19 -15.37 2.65
CA CYS A 83 -10.58 -15.81 3.98
C CYS A 83 -12.10 -15.96 4.11
N TYR A 84 -12.86 -14.93 3.72
CA TYR A 84 -14.31 -14.86 3.96
C TYR A 84 -15.16 -14.58 2.73
N GLY A 85 -14.54 -14.09 1.64
CA GLY A 85 -15.21 -13.85 0.36
C GLY A 85 -16.28 -12.76 0.38
N ASP A 86 -16.24 -11.89 1.39
CA ASP A 86 -17.19 -10.81 1.63
C ASP A 86 -16.60 -9.40 1.44
N ASP A 87 -15.27 -9.30 1.30
CA ASP A 87 -14.54 -8.09 0.89
C ASP A 87 -13.82 -8.28 -0.47
N PRO A 88 -13.50 -7.20 -1.21
CA PRO A 88 -12.70 -7.26 -2.43
C PRO A 88 -11.28 -7.82 -2.21
N TYR A 89 -10.78 -8.66 -3.13
CA TYR A 89 -9.50 -9.39 -2.97
C TYR A 89 -8.26 -8.51 -2.73
N TYR A 90 -8.13 -7.36 -3.41
CA TYR A 90 -6.94 -6.51 -3.35
C TYR A 90 -7.03 -5.37 -2.32
N GLU A 91 -8.17 -5.23 -1.64
CA GLU A 91 -8.37 -4.16 -0.66
C GLU A 91 -7.78 -4.56 0.69
N MET A 92 -6.75 -3.84 1.13
CA MET A 92 -6.11 -4.10 2.42
C MET A 92 -7.04 -3.72 3.57
N THR A 93 -6.78 -4.27 4.74
CA THR A 93 -7.52 -3.93 5.97
C THR A 93 -6.58 -3.66 7.13
N PHE A 94 -7.05 -2.89 8.09
CA PHE A 94 -6.35 -2.66 9.34
C PHE A 94 -7.29 -2.66 10.54
N LEU A 95 -6.77 -3.00 11.70
CA LEU A 95 -7.50 -3.09 12.95
C LEU A 95 -6.75 -2.29 14.04
N PRO A 96 -7.21 -1.08 14.37
CA PRO A 96 -6.62 -0.31 15.44
C PRO A 96 -7.16 -0.77 16.80
N ARG A 97 -6.27 -0.81 17.79
CA ARG A 97 -6.53 -0.99 19.22
C ARG A 97 -5.70 0.02 20.01
N ASP A 98 -5.90 0.08 21.32
CA ASP A 98 -5.17 1.00 22.18
C ASP A 98 -3.66 0.69 22.24
N ASP A 99 -3.30 -0.60 22.18
CA ASP A 99 -1.94 -1.12 22.37
C ASP A 99 -1.38 -1.87 21.15
N MET A 100 -2.20 -2.11 20.12
CA MET A 100 -1.78 -2.80 18.90
C MET A 100 -2.43 -2.19 17.65
N LEU A 101 -1.72 -2.30 16.53
CA LEU A 101 -2.27 -2.07 15.20
C LEU A 101 -1.95 -3.29 14.34
N ILE A 102 -2.97 -3.85 13.73
CA ILE A 102 -2.82 -4.96 12.78
C ILE A 102 -3.11 -4.41 11.39
N VAL A 103 -2.24 -4.71 10.43
CA VAL A 103 -2.47 -4.44 9.01
C VAL A 103 -2.35 -5.76 8.28
N ALA A 104 -3.29 -6.06 7.39
CA ALA A 104 -3.35 -7.32 6.67
C ALA A 104 -3.88 -7.12 5.25
N SER A 105 -3.59 -8.08 4.37
CA SER A 105 -4.13 -8.13 3.02
C SER A 105 -5.66 -8.25 2.99
N GLU A 106 -6.23 -8.87 4.03
CA GLU A 106 -7.66 -9.06 4.24
C GLU A 106 -7.93 -9.28 5.74
N LYS A 107 -9.18 -9.17 6.18
CA LYS A 107 -9.51 -9.40 7.60
C LYS A 107 -9.24 -10.85 7.99
N LEU A 108 -8.51 -11.02 9.09
CA LEU A 108 -8.06 -12.33 9.55
C LEU A 108 -9.15 -13.09 10.36
N TRP A 109 -10.13 -12.36 10.89
CA TRP A 109 -11.32 -12.94 11.52
C TRP A 109 -12.55 -12.06 11.31
N LYS A 110 -13.74 -12.64 11.48
CA LYS A 110 -15.01 -11.89 11.43
C LYS A 110 -15.11 -10.94 12.61
N SER A 111 -14.90 -9.65 12.34
CA SER A 111 -15.21 -8.53 13.24
C SER A 111 -15.59 -7.32 12.40
N SER A 112 -16.53 -6.52 12.89
CA SER A 112 -16.91 -5.24 12.27
C SER A 112 -15.94 -4.10 12.58
N GLU A 113 -14.91 -4.37 13.39
CA GLU A 113 -13.93 -3.35 13.80
C GLU A 113 -12.80 -3.17 12.79
N TRP A 114 -12.62 -4.13 11.88
CA TRP A 114 -11.70 -4.01 10.76
C TRP A 114 -12.10 -2.82 9.88
N ARG A 115 -11.11 -2.02 9.52
CA ARG A 115 -11.23 -0.88 8.63
C ARG A 115 -10.56 -1.20 7.31
N LYS A 116 -11.09 -0.64 6.23
CA LYS A 116 -10.51 -0.75 4.89
C LYS A 116 -9.40 0.27 4.73
N LEU A 117 -8.34 -0.12 4.05
CA LEU A 117 -7.32 0.75 3.50
C LEU A 117 -7.49 0.68 1.98
N SER A 118 -8.20 1.65 1.40
CA SER A 118 -8.70 1.60 0.03
C SER A 118 -7.68 2.13 -0.99
N ASN A 119 -8.07 2.18 -2.27
CA ASN A 119 -7.20 2.59 -3.36
C ASN A 119 -6.53 3.96 -3.13
N GLY A 120 -5.19 3.98 -3.20
CA GLY A 120 -4.39 5.18 -3.04
C GLY A 120 -4.28 5.65 -1.58
N GLU A 121 -4.73 4.86 -0.60
CA GLU A 121 -4.61 5.25 0.80
C GLU A 121 -3.30 4.77 1.40
N LEU A 122 -2.63 5.69 2.09
CA LEU A 122 -1.45 5.46 2.91
C LEU A 122 -1.84 5.57 4.38
N LEU A 123 -1.68 4.47 5.11
CA LEU A 123 -1.67 4.46 6.55
C LEU A 123 -0.24 4.72 7.03
N THR A 124 -0.08 5.70 7.91
CA THR A 124 1.15 5.94 8.67
C THR A 124 0.85 5.77 10.15
N ALA A 125 1.58 4.90 10.84
CA ALA A 125 1.43 4.66 12.27
C ALA A 125 2.75 4.89 13.02
N TRP A 126 2.65 5.39 14.24
CA TRP A 126 3.79 5.72 15.10
C TRP A 126 3.42 5.52 16.57
N ILE A 127 4.43 5.45 17.43
CA ILE A 127 4.25 5.39 18.88
C ILE A 127 4.43 6.80 19.44
N GLU A 128 3.46 7.27 20.20
CA GLU A 128 3.48 8.56 20.92
C GLU A 128 2.90 8.33 22.32
N ASP A 129 3.64 8.75 23.37
CA ASP A 129 3.24 8.57 24.77
C ASP A 129 2.81 7.14 25.12
N ALA A 130 3.57 6.15 24.63
CA ALA A 130 3.30 4.71 24.77
C ALA A 130 1.95 4.23 24.18
N LYS A 131 1.33 5.04 23.32
CA LYS A 131 0.13 4.70 22.57
C LYS A 131 0.42 4.62 21.09
N ILE A 132 -0.30 3.74 20.40
CA ILE A 132 -0.22 3.67 18.94
C ILE A 132 -1.12 4.76 18.35
N ARG A 133 -0.52 5.62 17.55
CA ARG A 133 -1.21 6.61 16.73
C ARG A 133 -1.14 6.17 15.28
N TYR A 134 -2.14 6.58 14.50
CA TYR A 134 -2.12 6.41 13.07
C TYR A 134 -2.90 7.52 12.39
N GLN A 135 -2.53 7.77 11.14
CA GLN A 135 -3.31 8.58 10.20
C GLN A 135 -3.46 7.80 8.90
N VAL A 136 -4.55 8.07 8.20
CA VAL A 136 -4.78 7.58 6.84
C VAL A 136 -4.97 8.80 5.96
N GLU A 137 -4.22 8.86 4.86
CA GLU A 137 -4.33 9.93 3.88
C GLU A 137 -4.36 9.36 2.46
N ARG A 138 -4.89 10.14 1.51
CA ARG A 138 -4.90 9.77 0.11
C ARG A 138 -3.68 10.33 -0.61
N VAL A 139 -2.97 9.41 -1.25
CA VAL A 139 -1.76 9.62 -2.05
C VAL A 139 -2.12 9.64 -3.53
#